data_AF-A0A925N425-F1
#
_entry.id   AF-A0A925N425-F1
#
_cell.length_a   1.000
_cell.length_b   1.000
_cell.length_c   1.000
_cell.angle_alpha   90.00
_cell.angle_beta   90.00
_cell.angle_gamma   90.00
#
_symmetry.space_group_name_H-M   'P 1'
#
loop_
_entity.id
_entity.type
_entity.pdbx_description
1 polymer ?
#
loop_
_entity_poly.entity_id
_entity_poly.type
_entity_poly.pdbx_seq_one_letter_code
_entity_poly.pdbx_strand_id
1 'polypeptide(L)'
;MRRWYGKLLGIFAGAALLRGNPLLGALIGLLIGHAFDADWFKSPRDNPYAVLGLTEEASDAEVDLAYRRLITQYHPDKLTGAADELRRQAEGKARAINGAYDRIKVLRRKGRR
;
A
#
# COMPACT_ATOMS: atom_id res chain seq x y z
N MET A 1 -13.83 -12.26 7.04
CA MET A 1 -13.28 -13.51 7.62
C MET A 1 -11.77 -13.36 7.75
N ARG A 2 -11.19 -13.69 8.91
CA ARG A 2 -9.93 -13.12 9.46
C ARG A 2 -8.69 -13.27 8.55
N ARG A 3 -8.03 -12.15 8.25
CA ARG A 3 -6.72 -11.98 7.56
C ARG A 3 -5.52 -12.47 8.39
N TRP A 4 -5.63 -13.62 9.05
CA TRP A 4 -4.59 -14.13 9.98
C TRP A 4 -3.82 -15.34 9.43
N TYR A 5 -4.28 -15.88 8.30
CA TYR A 5 -3.69 -17.07 7.70
C TYR A 5 -2.33 -16.80 7.05
N GLY A 6 -2.08 -15.61 6.49
CA GLY A 6 -0.78 -15.27 5.89
C GLY A 6 0.37 -15.28 6.90
N LYS A 7 0.14 -14.69 8.09
CA LYS A 7 1.11 -14.68 9.20
C LYS A 7 1.42 -16.08 9.73
N LEU A 8 0.39 -16.88 10.00
CA LEU A 8 0.59 -18.24 10.49
C LEU A 8 1.34 -19.09 9.46
N LEU A 9 0.89 -19.07 8.21
CA LEU A 9 1.46 -19.89 7.14
C LEU A 9 2.91 -19.46 6.83
N GLY A 10 3.21 -18.15 6.91
CA GLY A 10 4.56 -17.61 6.81
C GLY A 10 5.49 -18.07 7.94
N ILE A 11 5.06 -18.01 9.21
CA ILE A 11 5.83 -18.48 10.37
C ILE A 11 6.17 -19.96 10.23
N PHE A 12 5.17 -20.80 9.93
CA PHE A 12 5.35 -22.25 9.82
C PHE A 12 6.22 -22.63 8.62
N ALA A 13 6.04 -21.99 7.46
CA ALA A 13 6.87 -22.23 6.28
C ALA A 13 8.32 -21.76 6.48
N GLY A 14 8.52 -20.58 7.07
CA GLY A 14 9.85 -20.03 7.35
C GLY A 14 10.63 -20.87 8.35
N ALA A 15 9.97 -21.31 9.44
CA ALA A 15 10.58 -22.19 10.43
C ALA A 15 10.92 -23.58 9.86
N ALA A 16 10.10 -24.11 8.94
CA ALA A 16 10.33 -25.39 8.28
C ALA A 16 11.48 -25.36 7.26
N LEU A 17 11.67 -24.23 6.55
CA LEU A 17 12.73 -24.05 5.54
C LEU A 17 14.12 -23.91 6.17
N LEU A 18 14.22 -23.24 7.32
CA LEU A 18 15.49 -23.05 8.03
C LEU A 18 15.67 -24.09 9.14
N ARG A 19 15.85 -25.35 8.73
CA ARG A 19 16.01 -26.52 9.62
C ARG A 19 17.18 -26.40 10.61
N GLY A 20 18.15 -25.51 10.35
CA GLY A 20 19.29 -25.24 11.23
C GLY A 20 19.04 -24.19 12.31
N ASN A 21 18.08 -23.27 12.15
CA ASN A 21 17.73 -22.30 13.19
C ASN A 21 16.26 -21.82 13.04
N PRO A 22 15.30 -22.55 13.64
CA PRO A 22 13.87 -22.35 13.38
C PRO A 22 13.34 -20.99 13.86
N LEU A 23 14.02 -20.35 14.83
CA LEU A 23 13.65 -19.02 15.33
C LEU A 23 13.90 -17.92 14.29
N LEU A 24 15.02 -17.99 13.56
CA LEU A 24 15.31 -17.08 12.45
C LEU A 24 14.32 -17.30 11.30
N GLY A 25 14.00 -18.57 11.00
CA GLY A 25 12.99 -18.93 10.01
C GLY A 25 11.60 -18.39 10.35
N ALA A 26 11.17 -18.51 11.61
CA ALA A 26 9.92 -17.96 12.08
C ALA A 26 9.88 -16.42 11.97
N LEU A 27 10.99 -15.73 12.22
CA LEU A 27 11.08 -14.27 12.14
C LEU A 27 10.96 -13.78 10.69
N ILE A 28 11.69 -14.40 9.76
CA ILE A 28 11.63 -14.10 8.33
C ILE A 28 10.25 -14.46 7.78
N GLY A 29 9.73 -15.62 8.17
CA GLY A 29 8.40 -16.09 7.81
C GLY A 29 7.27 -15.17 8.30
N LEU A 30 7.40 -14.62 9.51
CA LEU A 30 6.47 -13.63 10.05
C LEU A 30 6.51 -12.33 9.25
N LEU A 31 7.71 -11.84 8.89
CA LEU A 31 7.86 -10.63 8.09
C LEU A 31 7.28 -10.79 6.68
N ILE A 32 7.55 -11.92 6.02
CA ILE A 32 6.99 -12.24 4.69
C ILE A 32 5.48 -12.45 4.78
N GLY A 33 5.00 -13.16 5.80
CA GLY A 33 3.56 -13.33 6.05
C GLY A 33 2.86 -12.01 6.32
N HIS A 34 3.52 -11.07 7.01
CA HIS A 34 3.01 -9.73 7.22
C HIS A 34 2.97 -8.90 5.93
N ALA A 35 3.96 -9.05 5.04
CA ALA A 35 3.96 -8.43 3.71
C ALA A 35 2.88 -9.02 2.79
N PHE A 36 2.60 -10.33 2.92
CA PHE A 36 1.56 -11.02 2.17
C PHE A 36 0.16 -10.63 2.66
N ASP A 37 -0.05 -10.51 3.97
CA ASP A 37 -1.30 -9.96 4.56
C ASP A 37 -1.45 -8.46 4.26
N ALA A 38 -0.36 -7.72 4.03
CA ALA A 38 -0.35 -6.32 3.61
C ALA A 38 -0.59 -6.12 2.11
N ASP A 39 -1.03 -7.16 1.38
CA ASP A 39 -1.41 -7.10 -0.04
C ASP A 39 -0.28 -6.58 -0.97
N TRP A 40 1.00 -6.76 -0.60
CA TRP A 40 2.17 -6.31 -1.37
C TRP A 40 2.20 -6.83 -2.82
N PHE A 41 1.50 -7.94 -3.10
CA PHE A 41 1.41 -8.57 -4.42
C PHE A 41 0.15 -8.19 -5.22
N LYS A 42 -0.81 -7.45 -4.65
CA LYS A 42 -1.90 -6.89 -5.46
C LYS A 42 -1.37 -5.66 -6.19
N SER A 43 -1.63 -5.59 -7.49
CA SER A 43 -1.31 -4.42 -8.29
C SER A 43 -1.84 -3.16 -7.60
N PRO A 44 -1.07 -2.06 -7.53
CA PRO A 44 -1.59 -0.77 -7.03
C PRO A 44 -2.86 -0.31 -7.74
N ARG A 45 -3.14 -0.86 -8.93
CA ARG A 45 -4.40 -0.62 -9.66
C ARG A 45 -5.62 -1.15 -8.89
N ASP A 46 -5.47 -2.27 -8.18
CA ASP A 46 -6.56 -2.98 -7.51
C ASP A 46 -6.72 -2.56 -6.04
N ASN A 47 -5.64 -2.15 -5.38
CA ASN A 47 -5.68 -1.63 -4.01
C ASN A 47 -5.44 -0.10 -3.98
N PRO A 48 -6.49 0.73 -3.79
CA PRO A 48 -6.31 2.17 -3.74
C PRO A 48 -5.53 2.66 -2.49
N TYR A 49 -5.53 1.91 -1.39
CA TYR A 49 -4.76 2.28 -0.20
C TYR A 49 -3.26 2.18 -0.45
N ALA A 50 -2.84 1.15 -1.19
CA ALA A 50 -1.45 0.96 -1.58
C ALA A 50 -0.91 2.12 -2.45
N VAL A 51 -1.74 2.74 -3.29
CA VAL A 51 -1.36 3.92 -4.08
C VAL A 51 -1.00 5.12 -3.19
N LEU A 52 -1.64 5.23 -2.03
CA LEU A 52 -1.33 6.25 -1.02
C LEU A 52 -0.24 5.80 -0.03
N GLY A 53 0.29 4.58 -0.16
CA GLY A 53 1.22 4.00 0.80
C GLY A 53 0.58 3.65 2.14
N LEU A 54 -0.72 3.36 2.14
CA LEU A 54 -1.53 3.04 3.32
C LEU A 54 -2.06 1.61 3.25
N THR A 55 -2.51 1.11 4.40
CA THR A 55 -3.26 -0.14 4.50
C THR A 55 -4.77 0.16 4.58
N GLU A 56 -5.62 -0.86 4.39
CA GLU A 56 -7.08 -0.70 4.46
C GLU A 56 -7.56 -0.29 5.88
N GLU A 57 -6.74 -0.56 6.89
CA GLU A 57 -6.99 -0.21 8.29
C GLU A 57 -6.72 1.27 8.61
N ALA A 58 -6.12 2.03 7.69
CA ALA A 58 -5.83 3.45 7.90
C ALA A 58 -7.11 4.25 8.24
N SER A 59 -7.01 5.25 9.09
CA SER A 59 -8.12 6.14 9.44
C SER A 59 -8.50 7.11 8.30
N ASP A 60 -9.64 7.80 8.43
CA ASP A 60 -10.00 8.90 7.51
C ASP A 60 -8.96 10.02 7.52
N ALA A 61 -8.43 10.36 8.70
CA ALA A 61 -7.41 11.39 8.86
C ALA A 61 -6.09 11.02 8.18
N GLU A 62 -5.65 9.76 8.31
CA GLU A 62 -4.42 9.28 7.66
C GLU A 62 -4.53 9.27 6.14
N VAL A 63 -5.69 8.88 5.60
CA VAL A 63 -5.97 8.92 4.15
C VAL A 63 -5.92 10.36 3.63
N ASP A 64 -6.58 11.29 4.31
CA ASP A 64 -6.60 12.71 3.91
C ASP A 64 -5.20 13.34 4.01
N LEU A 65 -4.42 12.97 5.04
CA LEU A 65 -3.05 13.45 5.23
C LEU A 65 -2.11 12.93 4.13
N ALA A 66 -2.15 11.61 3.84
CA ALA A 66 -1.34 11.00 2.81
C ALA A 66 -1.64 11.61 1.43
N TYR A 67 -2.94 11.79 1.11
CA TYR A 67 -3.38 12.44 -0.12
C TYR A 67 -2.78 13.84 -0.29
N ARG A 68 -2.91 14.72 0.71
CA ARG A 68 -2.38 16.09 0.65
C ARG A 68 -0.86 16.12 0.47
N ARG A 69 -0.14 15.23 1.18
CA ARG A 69 1.32 15.12 1.08
C ARG A 69 1.76 14.71 -0.33
N LEU A 70 1.11 13.69 -0.89
CA LEU A 70 1.45 13.17 -2.22
C LEU A 70 1.11 14.16 -3.33
N ILE A 71 -0.05 14.82 -3.29
CA ILE A 71 -0.40 15.84 -4.28
C ILE A 71 0.56 17.04 -4.21
N THR A 72 0.97 17.43 -3.01
CA THR A 72 1.98 18.48 -2.84
C THR A 72 3.36 18.07 -3.40
N GLN A 73 3.68 16.78 -3.40
CA GLN A 73 4.94 16.26 -3.93
C GLN A 73 4.95 16.17 -5.46
N TYR A 74 3.84 15.73 -6.05
CA TYR A 74 3.70 15.52 -7.51
C TYR A 74 2.97 16.66 -8.23
N HIS A 75 2.83 17.83 -7.60
CA HIS A 75 2.14 18.96 -8.23
C HIS A 75 2.91 19.42 -9.48
N PRO A 76 2.27 19.53 -10.66
CA PRO A 76 2.94 19.89 -11.91
C PRO A 76 3.59 21.28 -11.85
N ASP A 77 3.04 22.21 -11.06
CA ASP A 77 3.62 23.56 -10.89
C ASP A 77 5.02 23.53 -10.28
N LYS A 78 5.35 22.53 -9.46
CA LYS A 78 6.70 22.38 -8.87
C LYS A 78 7.75 21.90 -9.89
N LEU A 79 7.32 21.56 -11.10
CA LEU A 79 8.15 21.06 -12.17
C LEU A 79 8.28 22.07 -13.32
N THR A 80 8.03 23.36 -13.03
CA THR A 80 8.29 24.46 -13.96
C THR A 80 9.78 24.49 -14.31
N GLY A 81 10.12 24.03 -15.52
CA GLY A 81 11.50 23.89 -16.02
C GLY A 81 12.08 22.46 -16.00
N ALA A 82 11.33 21.46 -15.53
CA ALA A 82 11.73 20.07 -15.62
C ALA A 82 11.51 19.51 -17.03
N ALA A 83 12.28 18.48 -17.41
CA ALA A 83 12.09 17.78 -18.68
C ALA A 83 10.65 17.26 -18.83
N ASP A 84 10.09 17.31 -20.04
CA ASP A 84 8.71 16.92 -20.33
C ASP A 84 8.35 15.51 -19.81
N GLU A 85 9.32 14.60 -19.80
CA GLU A 85 9.14 13.25 -19.26
C GLU A 85 8.82 13.25 -17.76
N LEU A 86 9.54 14.06 -16.97
CA LEU A 86 9.28 14.18 -15.53
C LEU A 86 7.90 14.80 -15.27
N ARG A 87 7.51 15.77 -16.11
CA ARG A 87 6.18 16.39 -16.03
C ARG A 87 5.07 15.38 -16.30
N ARG A 88 5.21 14.55 -17.36
CA ARG A 88 4.28 13.46 -17.67
C ARG A 88 4.21 12.42 -16.55
N GLN A 89 5.35 12.04 -15.97
CA GLN A 89 5.38 11.09 -14.87
C GLN A 89 4.68 11.63 -13.63
N ALA A 90 4.92 12.90 -13.27
CA ALA A 90 4.25 13.54 -12.15
C ALA A 90 2.74 13.67 -12.37
N GLU A 91 2.30 14.06 -13.57
CA GLU A 91 0.88 14.07 -13.94
C GLU A 91 0.25 12.68 -13.82
N GLY A 92 0.94 11.64 -14.30
CA GLY A 92 0.48 10.25 -14.18
C GLY A 92 0.33 9.81 -12.73
N LYS A 93 1.31 10.17 -11.87
CA LYS A 93 1.24 9.89 -10.43
C LYS A 93 0.11 10.66 -9.75
N ALA A 94 -0.03 11.95 -10.01
CA ALA A 94 -1.09 12.78 -9.46
C ALA A 94 -2.49 12.25 -9.84
N ARG A 95 -2.69 11.84 -11.10
CA ARG A 95 -3.94 11.19 -11.54
C ARG A 95 -4.21 9.88 -10.79
N ALA A 96 -3.19 9.04 -10.60
CA ALA A 96 -3.33 7.80 -9.85
C ALA A 96 -3.69 8.06 -8.37
N ILE A 97 -3.07 9.06 -7.74
CA ILE A 97 -3.34 9.48 -6.35
C ILE A 97 -4.80 9.96 -6.22
N ASN A 98 -5.26 10.83 -7.11
CA ASN A 98 -6.65 11.32 -7.12
C ASN A 98 -7.65 10.16 -7.27
N GLY A 99 -7.43 9.30 -8.27
CA GLY A 99 -8.32 8.16 -8.50
C GLY A 99 -8.35 7.16 -7.33
N ALA A 100 -7.22 6.97 -6.65
CA ALA A 100 -7.15 6.14 -5.45
C ALA A 100 -7.95 6.75 -4.29
N TYR A 101 -7.76 8.04 -4.02
CA TYR A 101 -8.48 8.76 -2.98
C TYR A 101 -10.00 8.71 -3.20
N ASP A 102 -10.47 8.99 -4.42
CA ASP A 102 -11.89 8.92 -4.76
C ASP A 102 -12.48 7.53 -4.52
N ARG A 103 -11.77 6.47 -4.94
CA ARG A 103 -12.20 5.09 -4.70
C ARG A 103 -12.31 4.78 -3.21
N ILE A 104 -11.36 5.22 -2.38
CA ILE A 104 -11.41 5.03 -0.93
C ILE A 104 -12.66 5.72 -0.35
N LYS A 105 -12.96 6.96 -0.75
CA LYS A 105 -14.16 7.66 -0.27
C LYS A 105 -15.44 6.93 -0.66
N VAL A 106 -15.52 6.40 -1.88
CA VAL A 106 -16.66 5.60 -2.34
C VAL A 106 -16.81 4.30 -1.53
N LEU A 107 -15.71 3.55 -1.33
CA LEU A 107 -15.70 2.31 -0.55
C LEU A 107 -16.19 2.54 0.89
N ARG A 108 -15.68 3.58 1.55
CA ARG A 108 -16.07 3.95 2.92
C ARG A 108 -17.52 4.41 3.03
N ARG A 109 -18.02 5.13 2.03
CA ARG A 109 -19.44 5.51 1.98
C ARG A 109 -20.36 4.30 1.82
N LYS A 110 -19.96 3.30 1.02
CA LYS A 110 -20.75 2.07 0.81
C LYS A 110 -20.79 1.19 2.06
N GLY A 111 -19.69 1.08 2.82
CA GLY A 111 -19.64 0.29 4.05
C GLY A 111 -20.37 0.90 5.26
N ARG A 112 -20.82 2.15 5.17
CA ARG A 112 -21.59 2.85 6.22
C ARG A 112 -23.11 2.77 6.01
N ARG A 113 -23.57 2.14 4.92
CA ARG A 113 -24.98 1.87 4.63
C ARG A 113 -25.30 0.42 4.96
#